data_AF-A0A2D3PUR6-F1
#
_entry.id   AF-A0A2D3PUR6-F1
#
_cell.length_a   1.000
_cell.length_b   1.000
_cell.length_c   1.000
_cell.angle_alpha   90.00
_cell.angle_beta   90.00
_cell.angle_gamma   90.00
#
_symmetry.space_group_name_H-M   'P 1'
#
loop_
_entity.id
_entity.type
_entity.pdbx_description
1 polymer ?
#
loop_
_entity_poly.entity_id
_entity_poly.type
_entity_poly.pdbx_seq_one_letter_code
_entity_poly.pdbx_strand_id
1 'polypeptide(L)'
;MITQAKDFAKVKGKSKKQIFIDTLIPTIEKIRTKIAEDKEYVKTLIEKEILTAEEKLYLEEMYTKYKVKSKSKTELVHKMVVPPTSFILGQASLESGWGSSKLAKEGNNLFAVRSSLKDPEKTVYLGPNQYYKRYESLEESLMDYVMTLSRHSSYSNLRKAINNGEETIVLIKHLGNYSEMKNLYEQRLTQIITKNNLFKYDN
;
A
#
# COMPACT_ATOMS: atom_id res chain seq x y z
N MET A 1 21.04 1.49 -0.67
CA MET A 1 19.63 1.29 -1.10
C MET A 1 18.91 2.63 -0.98
N ILE A 2 18.06 3.02 -1.93
CA ILE A 2 17.31 4.28 -1.84
C ILE A 2 16.13 4.07 -0.88
N THR A 3 16.03 4.90 0.15
CA THR A 3 14.94 4.81 1.14
C THR A 3 14.01 6.04 1.12
N GLN A 4 14.40 7.10 0.41
CA GLN A 4 13.64 8.35 0.32
C GLN A 4 13.50 8.83 -1.13
N ALA A 5 12.33 9.37 -1.50
CA ALA A 5 12.07 9.78 -2.89
C ALA A 5 12.97 10.94 -3.35
N LYS A 6 13.41 11.81 -2.42
CA LYS A 6 14.32 12.92 -2.74
C LYS A 6 15.65 12.43 -3.35
N ASP A 7 16.04 11.20 -3.04
CA ASP A 7 17.29 10.61 -3.53
C ASP A 7 17.16 10.03 -4.95
N PHE A 8 15.95 9.95 -5.52
CA PHE A 8 15.78 9.57 -6.93
C PHE A 8 16.54 10.50 -7.87
N ALA A 9 16.65 11.78 -7.54
CA ALA A 9 17.39 12.76 -8.34
C ALA A 9 18.91 12.58 -8.30
N LYS A 10 19.45 11.80 -7.33
CA LYS A 10 20.88 11.57 -7.17
C LYS A 10 21.40 10.44 -8.05
N VAL A 11 20.52 9.58 -8.56
CA VAL A 11 20.91 8.45 -9.41
C VAL A 11 21.13 8.93 -10.85
N LYS A 12 22.31 8.66 -11.38
CA LYS A 12 22.69 8.96 -12.78
C LYS A 12 22.55 7.72 -13.66
N GLY A 13 22.37 7.92 -14.98
CA GLY A 13 22.39 6.84 -15.97
C GLY A 13 21.11 5.98 -16.03
N LYS A 14 20.07 6.30 -15.24
CA LYS A 14 18.75 5.66 -15.30
C LYS A 14 17.65 6.70 -15.46
N SER A 15 16.56 6.32 -16.12
CA SER A 15 15.38 7.19 -16.19
C SER A 15 14.71 7.28 -14.81
N LYS A 16 13.99 8.38 -14.55
CA LYS A 16 13.21 8.54 -13.29
C LYS A 16 12.27 7.37 -13.04
N LYS A 17 11.63 6.87 -14.09
CA LYS A 17 10.72 5.71 -14.01
C LYS A 17 11.47 4.44 -13.60
N GLN A 18 12.64 4.20 -14.18
CA GLN A 18 13.43 3.02 -13.85
C GLN A 18 13.91 3.06 -12.39
N ILE A 19 14.40 4.22 -11.94
CA ILE A 19 14.83 4.41 -10.53
C ILE A 19 13.66 4.16 -9.57
N PHE A 20 12.49 4.69 -9.91
CA PHE A 20 11.27 4.48 -9.13
C PHE A 20 10.91 3.00 -9.03
N ILE A 21 10.81 2.30 -10.15
CA ILE A 21 10.47 0.87 -10.20
C ILE A 21 11.51 0.02 -9.46
N ASP A 22 12.81 0.22 -9.75
CA ASP A 22 13.91 -0.51 -9.13
C ASP A 22 13.98 -0.32 -7.61
N THR A 23 13.51 0.83 -7.11
CA THR A 23 13.47 1.10 -5.68
C THR A 23 12.25 0.46 -5.02
N LEU A 24 11.08 0.56 -5.64
CA LEU A 24 9.84 0.13 -5.02
C LEU A 24 9.65 -1.38 -5.05
N ILE A 25 10.09 -2.09 -6.10
CA ILE A 25 9.95 -3.56 -6.17
C ILE A 25 10.51 -4.27 -4.93
N PRO A 26 11.80 -4.12 -4.56
CA PRO A 26 12.32 -4.82 -3.39
C PRO A 26 11.64 -4.39 -2.08
N THR A 27 11.16 -3.14 -2.01
CA THR A 27 10.42 -2.64 -0.84
C THR A 27 9.02 -3.26 -0.74
N ILE A 28 8.32 -3.41 -1.88
CA ILE A 28 7.02 -4.06 -1.97
C ILE A 28 7.16 -5.54 -1.60
N GLU A 29 8.17 -6.23 -2.13
CA GLU A 29 8.40 -7.65 -1.83
C GLU A 29 8.73 -7.87 -0.35
N LYS A 30 9.53 -6.99 0.26
CA LYS A 30 9.77 -7.03 1.71
C LYS A 30 8.47 -6.95 2.52
N ILE A 31 7.57 -6.02 2.16
CA ILE A 31 6.26 -5.86 2.82
C ILE A 31 5.37 -7.09 2.57
N ARG A 32 5.35 -7.59 1.34
CA ARG A 32 4.57 -8.78 0.95
C ARG A 32 4.99 -10.00 1.74
N THR A 33 6.29 -10.30 1.79
CA THR A 33 6.85 -11.41 2.56
C THR A 33 6.48 -11.28 4.04
N LYS A 34 6.67 -10.10 4.64
CA LYS A 34 6.34 -9.89 6.04
C LYS A 34 4.86 -10.12 6.35
N ILE A 35 3.95 -9.64 5.50
CA ILE A 35 2.51 -9.84 5.68
C ILE A 35 2.12 -11.31 5.43
N ALA A 36 2.76 -12.00 4.48
CA ALA A 36 2.53 -13.41 4.21
C ALA A 36 2.97 -14.29 5.39
N GLU A 37 4.14 -14.04 5.96
CA GLU A 37 4.64 -14.71 7.17
C GLU A 37 3.71 -14.47 8.37
N ASP A 38 3.32 -13.21 8.62
CA ASP A 38 2.35 -12.87 9.67
C ASP A 38 1.04 -13.64 9.45
N LYS A 39 0.54 -13.70 8.20
CA LYS A 39 -0.72 -14.37 7.86
C LYS A 39 -0.65 -15.87 8.07
N GLU A 40 0.47 -16.48 7.69
CA GLU A 40 0.65 -17.92 7.87
C GLU A 40 0.73 -18.28 9.35
N TYR A 41 1.49 -17.51 10.13
CA TYR A 41 1.52 -17.72 11.57
C TYR A 41 0.13 -17.55 12.21
N VAL A 42 -0.61 -16.49 11.85
CA VAL A 42 -2.01 -16.31 12.29
C VAL A 42 -2.88 -17.54 11.99
N LYS A 43 -2.77 -18.13 10.79
CA LYS A 43 -3.53 -19.37 10.47
C LYS A 43 -3.16 -20.52 11.39
N THR A 44 -1.86 -20.73 11.65
CA THR A 44 -1.44 -21.79 12.59
C THR A 44 -2.03 -21.57 13.99
N LEU A 45 -2.11 -20.32 14.46
CA LEU A 45 -2.71 -20.01 15.77
C LEU A 45 -4.23 -20.19 15.76
N ILE A 46 -4.88 -19.99 14.61
CA ILE A 46 -6.32 -20.15 14.46
C ILE A 46 -6.74 -21.62 14.61
N GLU A 47 -5.90 -22.54 14.15
CA GLU A 47 -6.12 -24.00 14.18
C GLU A 47 -5.77 -24.66 15.51
N LYS A 48 -4.94 -24.01 16.35
CA LYS A 48 -4.60 -24.51 17.68
C LYS A 48 -5.80 -24.49 18.63
N GLU A 49 -5.97 -25.58 19.38
CA GLU A 49 -6.98 -25.68 20.45
C GLU A 49 -6.63 -24.79 21.66
N ILE A 50 -5.35 -24.77 22.04
CA ILE A 50 -4.85 -24.02 23.19
C ILE A 50 -3.68 -23.15 22.73
N LEU A 51 -3.77 -21.85 23.05
CA LEU A 51 -2.74 -20.85 22.77
C LEU A 51 -1.95 -20.49 24.03
N THR A 52 -0.66 -20.26 23.89
CA THR A 52 0.17 -19.68 24.95
C THR A 52 -0.21 -18.22 25.22
N ALA A 53 0.30 -17.62 26.30
CA ALA A 53 0.05 -16.21 26.60
C ALA A 53 0.61 -15.29 25.50
N GLU A 54 1.80 -15.60 24.98
CA GLU A 54 2.47 -14.87 23.91
C GLU A 54 1.69 -14.97 22.60
N GLU A 55 1.15 -16.14 22.27
CA GLU A 55 0.34 -16.35 21.07
C GLU A 55 -1.00 -15.61 21.13
N LYS A 56 -1.63 -15.58 22.31
CA LYS A 56 -2.82 -14.75 22.55
C LYS A 56 -2.51 -13.28 22.35
N LEU A 57 -1.41 -12.80 22.93
CA LEU A 57 -0.98 -11.40 22.77
C LEU A 57 -0.71 -11.07 21.29
N TYR A 58 0.00 -11.94 20.57
CA TYR A 58 0.25 -11.76 19.15
C TYR A 58 -1.05 -11.68 18.33
N LEU A 59 -2.03 -12.56 18.56
CA LEU A 59 -3.34 -12.48 17.89
C LEU A 59 -4.08 -11.18 18.23
N GLU A 60 -4.03 -10.74 19.49
CA GLU A 60 -4.61 -9.47 19.92
C GLU A 60 -3.99 -8.26 19.21
N GLU A 61 -2.67 -8.27 19.04
CA GLU A 61 -1.95 -7.29 18.23
C GLU A 61 -2.39 -7.34 16.77
N MET A 62 -2.57 -8.52 16.18
CA MET A 62 -3.04 -8.65 14.79
C MET A 62 -4.47 -8.14 14.61
N TYR A 63 -5.39 -8.46 15.53
CA TYR A 63 -6.75 -7.90 15.50
C TYR A 63 -6.73 -6.36 15.57
N THR A 64 -5.86 -5.80 16.41
CA THR A 64 -5.68 -4.35 16.52
C THR A 64 -5.07 -3.76 15.25
N LYS A 65 -3.98 -4.36 14.75
CA LYS A 65 -3.26 -3.97 13.54
C LYS A 65 -4.18 -3.99 12.31
N TYR A 66 -5.12 -4.91 12.18
CA TYR A 66 -6.04 -5.00 11.04
C TYR A 66 -7.44 -4.42 11.33
N LYS A 67 -7.64 -3.78 12.50
CA LYS A 67 -8.93 -3.18 12.92
C LYS A 67 -10.10 -4.17 12.83
N VAL A 68 -9.92 -5.37 13.36
CA VAL A 68 -10.93 -6.44 13.44
C VAL A 68 -11.51 -6.45 14.86
N LYS A 69 -12.55 -5.63 15.06
CA LYS A 69 -13.20 -5.47 16.38
C LYS A 69 -14.01 -6.70 16.81
N SER A 70 -14.51 -7.45 15.83
CA SER A 70 -15.31 -8.67 16.02
C SER A 70 -14.51 -9.83 16.62
N LYS A 71 -13.17 -9.74 16.61
CA LYS A 71 -12.26 -10.85 16.89
C LYS A 71 -12.52 -12.08 16.01
N SER A 72 -13.11 -11.87 14.83
CA SER A 72 -13.32 -12.93 13.85
C SER A 72 -11.99 -13.33 13.20
N LYS A 73 -11.61 -14.59 13.42
CA LYS A 73 -10.43 -15.24 12.83
C LYS A 73 -10.46 -15.17 11.30
N THR A 74 -11.62 -15.44 10.68
CA THR A 74 -11.81 -15.40 9.23
C THR A 74 -11.73 -13.98 8.68
N GLU A 75 -12.30 -13.00 9.39
CA GLU A 75 -12.19 -11.58 9.00
C GLU A 75 -10.73 -11.10 9.04
N LEU A 76 -9.97 -11.52 10.07
CA LEU A 76 -8.55 -11.18 10.20
C LEU A 76 -7.76 -11.68 8.99
N VAL A 77 -7.82 -12.99 8.69
CA VAL A 77 -7.11 -13.57 7.55
C VAL A 77 -7.54 -12.92 6.23
N HIS A 78 -8.84 -12.63 6.06
CA HIS A 78 -9.36 -11.95 4.86
C HIS A 78 -8.83 -10.52 4.71
N LYS A 79 -8.53 -9.81 5.81
CA LYS A 79 -7.96 -8.45 5.78
C LYS A 79 -6.44 -8.42 5.55
N MET A 80 -5.74 -9.53 5.78
CA MET A 80 -4.29 -9.65 5.54
C MET A 80 -4.02 -9.87 4.04
N VAL A 81 -4.12 -8.79 3.26
CA VAL A 81 -3.93 -8.83 1.80
C VAL A 81 -2.93 -7.79 1.33
N VAL A 82 -2.18 -8.15 0.29
CA VAL A 82 -1.29 -7.24 -0.44
C VAL A 82 -1.66 -7.35 -1.91
N PRO A 83 -2.06 -6.25 -2.59
CA PRO A 83 -2.35 -6.29 -4.02
C PRO A 83 -1.14 -6.74 -4.85
N PRO A 84 -1.32 -7.11 -6.12
CA PRO A 84 -0.22 -7.36 -7.05
C PRO A 84 0.70 -6.14 -7.19
N THR A 85 1.97 -6.39 -7.49
CA THR A 85 3.01 -5.35 -7.52
C THR A 85 2.73 -4.30 -8.60
N SER A 86 2.20 -4.70 -9.75
CA SER A 86 1.78 -3.80 -10.83
C SER A 86 0.69 -2.82 -10.40
N PHE A 87 -0.25 -3.27 -9.56
CA PHE A 87 -1.31 -2.44 -8.99
C PHE A 87 -0.73 -1.35 -8.07
N ILE A 88 0.17 -1.74 -7.15
CA ILE A 88 0.83 -0.81 -6.23
C ILE A 88 1.71 0.19 -6.99
N LEU A 89 2.55 -0.28 -7.93
CA LEU A 89 3.40 0.57 -8.77
C LEU A 89 2.57 1.52 -9.63
N GLY A 90 1.47 1.05 -10.20
CA GLY A 90 0.55 1.86 -10.99
C GLY A 90 -0.04 3.01 -10.19
N GLN A 91 -0.57 2.75 -9.00
CA GLN A 91 -1.12 3.80 -8.16
C GLN A 91 -0.03 4.73 -7.64
N ALA A 92 1.07 4.21 -7.12
CA ALA A 92 2.18 5.02 -6.65
C ALA A 92 2.71 5.95 -7.75
N SER A 93 2.84 5.46 -8.99
CA SER A 93 3.30 6.27 -10.12
C SER A 93 2.29 7.33 -10.56
N LEU A 94 0.99 7.00 -10.57
CA LEU A 94 -0.09 7.94 -10.88
C LEU A 94 -0.16 9.08 -9.87
N GLU A 95 -0.15 8.76 -8.57
CA GLU A 95 -0.30 9.73 -7.48
C GLU A 95 0.94 10.60 -7.27
N SER A 96 2.13 10.02 -7.40
CA SER A 96 3.39 10.74 -7.14
C SER A 96 4.07 11.31 -8.39
N GLY A 97 3.54 11.02 -9.58
CA GLY A 97 4.22 11.33 -10.84
C GLY A 97 5.60 10.68 -10.89
N TRP A 98 5.69 9.38 -10.62
CA TRP A 98 6.96 8.62 -10.53
C TRP A 98 7.92 9.17 -9.45
N GLY A 99 7.38 9.55 -8.29
CA GLY A 99 8.14 10.07 -7.15
C GLY A 99 8.59 11.52 -7.29
N SER A 100 8.12 12.24 -8.32
CA SER A 100 8.58 13.59 -8.62
C SER A 100 7.74 14.69 -7.96
N SER A 101 6.56 14.35 -7.45
CA SER A 101 5.66 15.29 -6.76
C SER A 101 6.30 15.87 -5.49
N LYS A 102 5.81 17.03 -5.07
CA LYS A 102 6.24 17.68 -3.82
C LYS A 102 6.01 16.75 -2.61
N LEU A 103 4.84 16.10 -2.55
CA LEU A 103 4.49 15.16 -1.49
C LEU A 103 5.44 13.96 -1.41
N ALA A 104 5.85 13.42 -2.56
CA ALA A 104 6.83 12.34 -2.59
C ALA A 104 8.20 12.84 -2.11
N LYS A 105 8.71 13.94 -2.66
CA LYS A 105 10.06 14.44 -2.32
C LYS A 105 10.22 14.91 -0.88
N GLU A 106 9.22 15.61 -0.35
CA GLU A 106 9.29 16.21 1.00
C GLU A 106 8.67 15.32 2.09
N GLY A 107 7.80 14.40 1.69
CA GLY A 107 7.00 13.60 2.60
C GLY A 107 7.18 12.09 2.47
N ASN A 108 7.95 11.60 1.48
CA ASN A 108 7.94 10.21 1.03
C ASN A 108 6.53 9.68 0.71
N ASN A 109 5.55 10.57 0.53
CA ASN A 109 4.14 10.21 0.42
C ASN A 109 3.80 9.94 -1.04
N LEU A 110 3.90 8.66 -1.40
CA LEU A 110 3.71 8.19 -2.77
C LEU A 110 2.24 8.15 -3.21
N PHE A 111 1.30 8.18 -2.26
CA PHE A 111 -0.12 7.92 -2.49
C PHE A 111 -1.02 9.12 -2.15
N ALA A 112 -0.42 10.29 -1.91
CA ALA A 112 -1.11 11.51 -1.51
C ALA A 112 -2.04 11.32 -0.28
N VAL A 113 -1.59 10.52 0.71
CA VAL A 113 -2.36 10.24 1.92
C VAL A 113 -2.53 11.51 2.74
N ARG A 114 -3.78 11.92 2.97
CA ARG A 114 -4.13 13.09 3.79
C ARG A 114 -3.82 12.84 5.27
N SER A 115 -3.48 13.92 5.96
CA SER A 115 -3.31 13.95 7.41
C SER A 115 -4.41 14.82 8.02
N SER A 116 -4.95 14.38 9.15
CA SER A 116 -5.80 15.23 10.02
C SER A 116 -4.95 16.09 10.98
N LEU A 117 -3.66 15.77 11.12
CA LEU A 117 -2.72 16.56 11.90
C LEU A 117 -2.29 17.80 11.12
N LYS A 118 -1.96 18.86 11.84
CA LYS A 118 -1.40 20.10 11.29
C LYS A 118 0.06 20.32 11.71
N ASP A 119 0.67 19.29 12.30
CA ASP A 119 2.06 19.30 12.77
C ASP A 119 3.03 19.35 11.57
N PRO A 120 3.84 20.42 11.42
CA PRO A 120 4.78 20.57 10.31
C PRO A 120 5.86 19.50 10.24
N GLU A 121 6.19 18.84 11.36
CA GLU A 121 7.18 17.75 11.38
C GLU A 121 6.59 16.47 10.79
N LYS A 122 5.28 16.27 10.95
CA LYS A 122 4.57 15.06 10.50
C LYS A 122 3.79 15.24 9.20
N THR A 123 3.83 16.45 8.62
CA THR A 123 3.01 16.76 7.44
C THR A 123 3.72 17.63 6.39
N VAL A 124 3.26 17.50 5.15
CA VAL A 124 3.54 18.43 4.06
C VAL A 124 2.29 19.27 3.82
N TYR A 125 2.42 20.59 3.94
CA TYR A 125 1.36 21.57 3.70
C TYR A 125 1.36 22.02 2.23
N LEU A 126 0.22 21.91 1.56
CA LEU A 126 0.05 22.35 0.16
C LEU A 126 -0.96 23.49 -0.04
N GLY A 127 -1.67 23.89 1.02
CA GLY A 127 -2.68 24.96 0.93
C GLY A 127 -3.78 24.81 1.99
N PRO A 128 -4.80 25.69 1.97
CA PRO A 128 -5.86 25.71 2.97
C PRO A 128 -6.51 24.33 3.15
N ASN A 129 -6.45 23.79 4.38
CA ASN A 129 -6.95 22.45 4.73
C ASN A 129 -6.35 21.28 3.91
N GLN A 130 -5.16 21.47 3.32
CA GLN A 130 -4.44 20.46 2.54
C GLN A 130 -3.16 20.05 3.27
N TYR A 131 -3.32 19.16 4.24
CA TYR A 131 -2.23 18.50 4.97
C TYR A 131 -2.12 17.05 4.52
N TYR A 132 -0.89 16.64 4.21
CA TYR A 132 -0.57 15.29 3.78
C TYR A 132 0.45 14.69 4.72
N LYS A 133 0.38 13.38 4.97
CA LYS A 133 1.33 12.71 5.85
C LYS A 133 2.77 12.85 5.33
N ARG A 134 3.72 13.01 6.23
CA ARG A 134 5.15 12.75 6.02
C ARG A 134 5.48 11.37 6.62
N TYR A 135 6.31 10.62 5.91
CA TYR A 135 6.84 9.34 6.32
C TYR A 135 8.37 9.40 6.35
N GLU A 136 9.00 8.64 7.25
CA GLU A 136 10.46 8.59 7.38
C GLU A 136 11.12 7.91 6.17
N SER A 137 10.38 6.98 5.53
CA SER A 137 10.86 6.20 4.39
C SER A 137 9.75 5.85 3.39
N LEU A 138 10.16 5.43 2.19
CA LEU A 138 9.25 4.87 1.18
C LEU A 138 8.58 3.57 1.66
N GLU A 139 9.27 2.77 2.48
CA GLU A 139 8.73 1.55 3.07
C GLU A 139 7.55 1.85 3.98
N GLU A 140 7.66 2.89 4.82
CA GLU A 140 6.56 3.31 5.70
C GLU A 140 5.36 3.84 4.90
N SER A 141 5.60 4.61 3.83
CA SER A 141 4.52 5.06 2.94
C SER A 141 3.80 3.89 2.26
N LEU A 142 4.56 2.92 1.74
CA LEU A 142 4.01 1.70 1.14
C LEU A 142 3.22 0.88 2.15
N MET A 143 3.74 0.71 3.36
CA MET A 143 3.08 -0.04 4.42
C MET A 143 1.77 0.63 4.85
N ASP A 144 1.75 1.96 5.06
CA ASP A 144 0.52 2.69 5.41
C ASP A 144 -0.54 2.58 4.30
N TYR A 145 -0.11 2.61 3.04
CA TYR A 145 -0.98 2.38 1.89
C TYR A 145 -1.57 0.96 1.88
N VAL A 146 -0.75 -0.08 1.99
CA VAL A 146 -1.20 -1.49 2.05
C VAL A 146 -2.16 -1.69 3.22
N MET A 147 -1.84 -1.11 4.38
CA MET A 147 -2.70 -1.20 5.55
C MET A 147 -4.02 -0.43 5.37
N THR A 148 -4.04 0.68 4.63
CA THR A 148 -5.27 1.40 4.31
C THR A 148 -6.23 0.53 3.49
N LEU A 149 -5.73 -0.15 2.46
CA LEU A 149 -6.50 -1.12 1.68
C LEU A 149 -6.98 -2.31 2.53
N SER A 150 -6.13 -2.77 3.44
CA SER A 150 -6.42 -3.89 4.35
C SER A 150 -7.51 -3.54 5.40
N ARG A 151 -7.54 -2.29 5.87
CA ARG A 151 -8.36 -1.88 7.03
C ARG A 151 -9.67 -1.19 6.67
N HIS A 152 -9.67 -0.32 5.66
CA HIS A 152 -10.79 0.60 5.45
C HIS A 152 -11.99 -0.11 4.80
N SER A 153 -13.21 0.19 5.24
CA SER A 153 -14.43 -0.51 4.80
C SER A 153 -14.69 -0.33 3.30
N SER A 154 -14.35 0.83 2.74
CA SER A 154 -14.51 1.17 1.32
C SER A 154 -13.78 0.23 0.36
N TYR A 155 -12.80 -0.55 0.85
CA TYR A 155 -12.01 -1.50 0.05
C TYR A 155 -12.41 -2.96 0.30
N SER A 156 -13.57 -3.23 0.93
CA SER A 156 -14.05 -4.61 1.17
C SER A 156 -14.11 -5.44 -0.12
N ASN A 157 -14.68 -4.89 -1.19
CA ASN A 157 -14.77 -5.55 -2.49
C ASN A 157 -13.40 -5.75 -3.14
N LEU A 158 -12.49 -4.78 -3.01
CA LEU A 158 -11.10 -4.92 -3.47
C LEU A 158 -10.40 -6.08 -2.74
N ARG A 159 -10.52 -6.15 -1.40
CA ARG A 159 -9.92 -7.25 -0.62
C ARG A 159 -10.48 -8.61 -1.03
N LYS A 160 -11.79 -8.69 -1.28
CA LYS A 160 -12.43 -9.91 -1.77
C LYS A 160 -11.84 -10.34 -3.11
N ALA A 161 -11.72 -9.40 -4.06
CA ALA A 161 -11.14 -9.67 -5.37
C ALA A 161 -9.66 -10.10 -5.26
N ILE A 162 -8.86 -9.46 -4.39
CA ILE A 162 -7.47 -9.88 -4.14
C ILE A 162 -7.41 -11.30 -3.58
N ASN A 163 -8.24 -11.64 -2.59
CA ASN A 163 -8.28 -13.00 -2.02
C ASN A 163 -8.76 -14.06 -3.03
N ASN A 164 -9.55 -13.66 -4.03
CA ASN A 164 -9.98 -14.54 -5.11
C ASN A 164 -8.90 -14.72 -6.21
N GLY A 165 -7.76 -14.02 -6.11
CA GLY A 165 -6.71 -14.08 -7.14
C GLY A 165 -7.07 -13.35 -8.43
N GLU A 166 -7.97 -12.35 -8.35
CA GLU A 166 -8.36 -11.57 -9.53
C GLU A 166 -7.21 -10.75 -10.09
N GLU A 167 -7.13 -10.68 -11.42
CA GLU A 167 -6.13 -9.92 -12.16
C GLU A 167 -6.17 -8.42 -11.82
N THR A 168 -5.01 -7.75 -11.90
CA THR A 168 -4.86 -6.31 -11.58
C THR A 168 -5.89 -5.41 -12.27
N ILE A 169 -6.26 -5.69 -13.53
CA ILE A 169 -7.27 -4.90 -14.26
C ILE A 169 -8.66 -5.02 -13.62
N VAL A 170 -9.01 -6.18 -13.07
CA VAL A 170 -10.26 -6.38 -12.32
C VAL A 170 -10.17 -5.62 -11.00
N LEU A 171 -9.03 -5.70 -10.30
CA LEU A 171 -8.82 -5.00 -9.02
C LEU A 171 -9.03 -3.48 -9.14
N ILE A 172 -8.57 -2.87 -10.24
CA ILE A 172 -8.71 -1.43 -10.49
C ILE A 172 -10.17 -0.97 -10.44
N LYS A 173 -11.11 -1.78 -10.92
CA LYS A 173 -12.55 -1.47 -10.91
C LYS A 173 -13.14 -1.40 -9.49
N HIS A 174 -12.44 -1.95 -8.50
CA HIS A 174 -12.83 -1.88 -7.09
C HIS A 174 -12.27 -0.66 -6.37
N LEU A 175 -11.54 0.23 -7.05
CA LEU A 175 -11.02 1.49 -6.51
C LEU A 175 -12.03 2.63 -6.49
N GLY A 176 -13.30 2.39 -6.78
CA GLY A 176 -14.34 3.41 -6.91
C GLY A 176 -14.56 4.36 -5.72
N ASN A 177 -13.81 4.25 -4.62
CA ASN A 177 -13.81 5.22 -3.52
C ASN A 177 -12.50 6.04 -3.40
N TYR A 178 -11.54 5.83 -4.30
CA TYR A 178 -10.24 6.49 -4.30
C TYR A 178 -10.28 7.87 -5.00
N SER A 179 -11.18 8.04 -6.00
CA SER A 179 -11.31 9.28 -6.77
C SER A 179 -12.77 9.67 -7.01
N GLU A 180 -13.05 10.98 -6.95
CA GLU A 180 -14.35 11.57 -7.32
C GLU A 180 -14.68 11.35 -8.82
N MET A 181 -13.67 11.17 -9.67
CA MET A 181 -13.79 10.88 -11.10
C MET A 181 -13.42 9.41 -11.40
N LYS A 182 -14.17 8.48 -10.81
CA LYS A 182 -13.93 7.02 -10.81
C LYS A 182 -13.47 6.46 -12.17
N ASN A 183 -14.25 6.68 -13.24
CA ASN A 183 -13.96 6.12 -14.56
C ASN A 183 -12.65 6.65 -15.16
N LEU A 184 -12.37 7.95 -15.01
CA LEU A 184 -11.15 8.56 -15.54
C LEU A 184 -9.91 8.06 -14.78
N TYR A 185 -10.05 7.86 -13.46
CA TYR A 185 -9.00 7.30 -12.63
C TYR A 185 -8.62 5.89 -13.08
N GLU A 186 -9.61 5.01 -13.21
CA GLU A 186 -9.42 3.62 -13.65
C GLU A 186 -8.76 3.54 -15.03
N GLN A 187 -9.20 4.39 -15.97
CA GLN A 187 -8.61 4.49 -17.30
C GLN A 187 -7.14 4.92 -17.25
N ARG A 188 -6.82 5.97 -16.49
CA ARG A 188 -5.44 6.46 -16.35
C ARG A 188 -4.53 5.42 -15.72
N LEU A 189 -4.99 4.75 -14.67
CA LEU A 189 -4.24 3.71 -13.98
C LEU A 189 -3.99 2.52 -14.91
N THR A 190 -5.02 2.06 -15.62
CA THR A 190 -4.91 1.00 -16.64
C THR A 190 -3.91 1.37 -17.73
N GLN A 191 -3.95 2.61 -18.23
CA GLN A 191 -3.00 3.10 -19.24
C GLN A 191 -1.56 3.15 -18.72
N ILE A 192 -1.34 3.56 -17.46
CA ILE A 192 -0.02 3.57 -16.86
C ILE A 192 0.53 2.14 -16.75
N ILE A 193 -0.26 1.20 -16.23
CA ILE A 193 0.17 -0.19 -16.03
C ILE A 193 0.51 -0.84 -17.37
N THR A 194 -0.38 -0.70 -18.37
CA THR A 194 -0.20 -1.29 -19.71
C THR A 194 0.98 -0.66 -20.46
N LYS A 195 1.04 0.67 -20.59
CA LYS A 195 2.10 1.36 -21.38
C LYS A 195 3.50 1.17 -20.80
N ASN A 196 3.61 0.95 -19.49
CA ASN A 196 4.91 0.73 -18.84
C ASN A 196 5.18 -0.77 -18.57
N ASN A 197 4.34 -1.67 -19.10
CA ASN A 197 4.43 -3.13 -18.96
C ASN A 197 4.68 -3.55 -17.48
N LEU A 198 3.87 -3.03 -16.56
CA LEU A 198 4.06 -3.27 -15.13
C LEU A 198 3.61 -4.68 -14.70
N PHE A 199 2.75 -5.35 -15.47
CA PHE A 199 2.29 -6.73 -15.17
C PHE A 199 3.43 -7.74 -15.08
N LYS A 200 4.55 -7.49 -15.76
CA LYS A 200 5.74 -8.36 -15.68
C LYS A 200 6.34 -8.47 -14.26
N TYR A 201 5.90 -7.64 -13.33
CA TYR A 201 6.33 -7.62 -11.94
C TYR A 201 5.34 -8.30 -10.98
N ASP A 202 4.24 -8.88 -11.49
CA ASP A 202 3.26 -9.58 -10.65
C ASP A 202 3.66 -11.04 -10.34
N ASN A 203 4.67 -11.57 -11.01
CA ASN A 203 5.18 -12.95 -10.88
C ASN A 203 6.58 -12.99 -10.28
#